data_AF-A0A0B5IAI5-F1
#
_entry.id   AF-A0A0B5IAI5-F1
#
_cell.length_a   1.000
_cell.length_b   1.000
_cell.length_c   1.000
_cell.angle_alpha   90.00
_cell.angle_beta   90.00
_cell.angle_gamma   90.00
#
_symmetry.space_group_name_H-M   'P 1'
#
loop_
_entity.id
_entity.type
_entity.pdbx_description
1 polymer ?
#
loop_
_entity_poly.entity_id
_entity_poly.type
_entity_poly.pdbx_seq_one_letter_code
_entity_poly.pdbx_strand_id
1 'polypeptide(L)'
;MTALSLALLMPQQSMALTTAAQASATTAEVPDQPLAEGTLSTIGPGLYSTADKTFQVDENDVDAALIGRRHTVAEQLDGSLAKPESAPATRPEMGVFGPNWEAEFVGGQLNRKLEQQGDKIVVTDLGVDEKITYALKSSIDYPDGGGVKKYATADGSEVTATSKWNDATGTLVTTMVEVLGVDLSTVAAGDDTFTDAAGNPIPAADLKPTYKWQQAATGTDRWRVTSVGNNTYATTVQYDAKGRVFKVSTPAAGEKLATSTSVTYADTTTAAGTSFGDYTGRVKQISVTEGATTQTLARYAYDSSGLLRTVTNPSEAAEPAATYAYDGVNRLIDINSPSSGSWDLSFAGNSAAPTATVDGEAVPTPGVPVEGDAPDDTTGVTDPPPAADFPGGEITDPTSYPSKCSWARHWLYYWKTGCTSKVAHYGWHSPKWKKTPTGYWVRGINHDHCTTAPDKPLGYNFIPACDMHDYGYGLIGNTYKGYKYYLSRNKGLAVDAVFYSTLYWKTCSAYFWKSTCRSLANTYYAAVTVFGRAKNGANAT
;
A
#
# COMPACT_ATOMS: atom_id res chain seq x y z
N MET A 1 -47.95 19.39 -64.27
CA MET A 1 -46.89 18.74 -63.47
C MET A 1 -47.59 18.11 -62.27
N THR A 2 -48.13 16.88 -62.40
CA THR A 2 -47.51 15.59 -61.96
C THR A 2 -47.12 15.60 -60.47
N ALA A 3 -47.53 14.68 -59.59
CA ALA A 3 -48.17 13.37 -59.73
C ALA A 3 -48.82 12.92 -58.40
N LEU A 4 -49.72 11.94 -58.49
CA LEU A 4 -50.33 11.14 -57.42
C LEU A 4 -49.47 9.89 -57.11
N SER A 5 -49.38 9.45 -55.84
CA SER A 5 -49.21 8.03 -55.45
C SER A 5 -49.35 7.88 -53.93
N LEU A 6 -50.34 7.17 -53.40
CA LEU A 6 -50.53 5.72 -53.24
C LEU A 6 -50.01 5.22 -51.87
N ALA A 7 -50.96 4.81 -51.03
CA ALA A 7 -50.78 4.22 -49.71
C ALA A 7 -50.33 2.76 -49.79
N LEU A 8 -49.61 2.28 -48.76
CA LEU A 8 -49.42 0.85 -48.47
C LEU A 8 -49.40 0.61 -46.95
N LEU A 9 -50.39 -0.14 -46.46
CA LEU A 9 -50.42 -0.86 -45.17
C LEU A 9 -49.86 -2.27 -45.38
N MET A 10 -49.03 -2.80 -44.45
CA MET A 10 -48.80 -4.24 -44.17
C MET A 10 -48.09 -4.39 -42.78
N PRO A 11 -47.94 -5.59 -42.16
CA PRO A 11 -48.90 -6.21 -41.24
C PRO A 11 -48.30 -6.57 -39.85
N GLN A 12 -49.16 -6.86 -38.86
CA GLN A 12 -48.77 -7.46 -37.58
C GLN A 12 -48.39 -8.95 -37.76
N GLN A 13 -47.24 -9.36 -37.22
CA GLN A 13 -46.89 -10.77 -37.03
C GLN A 13 -46.76 -11.09 -35.55
N SER A 14 -47.55 -12.08 -35.14
CA SER A 14 -47.53 -12.79 -33.87
C SER A 14 -46.32 -13.72 -33.78
N MET A 15 -45.50 -13.57 -32.74
CA MET A 15 -44.46 -14.56 -32.41
C MET A 15 -44.96 -15.50 -31.31
N ALA A 16 -44.79 -16.80 -31.58
CA ALA A 16 -45.20 -17.93 -30.78
C ALA A 16 -44.39 -18.05 -29.48
N LEU A 17 -45.05 -18.53 -28.42
CA LEU A 17 -44.41 -19.01 -27.19
C LEU A 17 -43.57 -20.25 -27.51
N THR A 18 -42.25 -20.16 -27.30
CA THR A 18 -41.37 -21.32 -27.16
C THR A 18 -41.04 -21.53 -25.69
N THR A 19 -41.20 -22.77 -25.26
CA THR A 19 -41.02 -23.31 -23.92
C THR A 19 -39.61 -23.06 -23.38
N ALA A 20 -39.53 -22.54 -22.15
CA ALA A 20 -38.30 -22.41 -21.38
C ALA A 20 -37.67 -23.79 -21.15
N ALA A 21 -36.55 -24.04 -21.84
CA ALA A 21 -35.58 -25.01 -21.39
C ALA A 21 -34.91 -24.45 -20.13
N GLN A 22 -34.87 -25.26 -19.07
CA GLN A 22 -34.14 -24.95 -17.84
C GLN A 22 -32.72 -24.51 -18.18
N ALA A 23 -32.44 -23.22 -18.02
CA ALA A 23 -31.08 -22.72 -17.99
C ALA A 23 -30.41 -23.33 -16.75
N SER A 24 -29.43 -24.19 -17.00
CA SER A 24 -28.47 -24.62 -16.00
C SER A 24 -27.91 -23.38 -15.30
N ALA A 25 -27.91 -23.40 -13.97
CA ALA A 25 -27.33 -22.34 -13.16
C ALA A 25 -25.87 -22.13 -13.56
N THR A 26 -25.60 -21.05 -14.28
CA THR A 26 -24.24 -20.54 -14.46
C THR A 26 -23.79 -20.07 -13.08
N THR A 27 -22.76 -20.70 -12.55
CA THR A 27 -21.99 -20.24 -11.39
C THR A 27 -21.68 -18.75 -11.60
N ALA A 28 -22.18 -17.88 -10.71
CA ALA A 28 -21.96 -16.45 -10.82
C ALA A 28 -20.45 -16.17 -10.63
N GLU A 29 -19.78 -15.81 -11.73
CA GLU A 29 -18.41 -15.31 -11.70
C GLU A 29 -18.41 -13.93 -11.02
N VAL A 30 -17.48 -13.69 -10.09
CA VAL A 30 -17.29 -12.37 -9.49
C VAL A 30 -16.74 -11.45 -10.58
N PRO A 31 -17.48 -10.42 -11.02
CA PRO A 31 -17.04 -9.59 -12.14
C PRO A 31 -15.79 -8.79 -11.77
N ASP A 32 -14.86 -8.65 -12.73
CA ASP A 32 -13.70 -7.77 -12.58
C ASP A 32 -14.15 -6.33 -12.31
N GLN A 33 -13.42 -5.62 -11.43
CA GLN A 33 -13.71 -4.23 -11.12
C GLN A 33 -13.37 -3.31 -12.30
N PRO A 34 -14.17 -2.27 -12.55
CA PRO A 34 -13.91 -1.34 -13.64
C PRO A 34 -12.60 -0.59 -13.42
N LEU A 35 -11.83 -0.43 -14.49
CA LEU A 35 -10.64 0.41 -14.49
C LEU A 35 -11.03 1.89 -14.36
N ALA A 36 -10.14 2.69 -13.79
CA ALA A 36 -10.29 4.14 -13.75
C ALA A 36 -10.31 4.74 -15.17
N GLU A 37 -10.92 5.92 -15.31
CA GLU A 37 -10.86 6.67 -16.55
C GLU A 37 -9.42 7.11 -16.88
N GLY A 38 -9.16 7.34 -18.17
CA GLY A 38 -7.84 7.73 -18.65
C GLY A 38 -6.87 6.55 -18.77
N THR A 39 -5.59 6.88 -18.95
CA THR A 39 -4.50 5.92 -19.03
C THR A 39 -3.54 6.17 -17.88
N LEU A 40 -3.15 5.09 -17.20
CA LEU A 40 -2.05 5.10 -16.25
C LEU A 40 -0.77 4.68 -16.97
N SER A 41 0.31 5.40 -16.72
CA SER A 41 1.62 5.10 -17.29
C SER A 41 2.70 5.20 -16.24
N THR A 42 3.56 4.20 -16.18
CA THR A 42 4.77 4.26 -15.35
C THR A 42 5.79 5.15 -16.06
N ILE A 43 6.25 6.20 -15.40
CA ILE A 43 7.29 7.11 -15.89
C ILE A 43 8.40 7.15 -14.84
N GLY A 44 9.51 6.49 -15.16
CA GLY A 44 10.61 6.30 -14.21
C GLY A 44 10.12 5.68 -12.89
N PRO A 45 10.32 6.35 -11.74
CA PRO A 45 9.92 5.83 -10.44
C PRO A 45 8.41 5.98 -10.16
N GLY A 46 7.73 6.84 -10.91
CA GLY A 46 6.37 7.27 -10.59
C GLY A 46 5.29 6.76 -11.53
N LEU A 47 4.05 7.06 -11.17
CA LEU A 47 2.85 6.78 -11.94
C LEU A 47 2.21 8.09 -12.41
N TYR A 48 1.94 8.20 -13.71
CA TYR A 48 1.22 9.32 -14.29
C TYR A 48 -0.22 8.92 -14.65
N SER A 49 -1.19 9.76 -14.30
CA SER A 49 -2.60 9.64 -14.67
C SER A 49 -2.97 10.70 -15.71
N THR A 50 -3.46 10.29 -16.88
CA THR A 50 -3.95 11.26 -17.88
C THR A 50 -5.30 11.87 -17.50
N ALA A 51 -6.09 11.20 -16.66
CA ALA A 51 -7.39 11.69 -16.21
C ALA A 51 -7.20 12.81 -15.17
N ASP A 52 -6.37 12.53 -14.16
CA ASP A 52 -6.12 13.47 -13.06
C ASP A 52 -5.04 14.49 -13.42
N LYS A 53 -4.23 14.20 -14.44
CA LYS A 53 -3.06 14.98 -14.85
C LYS A 53 -2.07 15.16 -13.70
N THR A 54 -1.86 14.07 -12.99
CA THR A 54 -0.97 13.99 -11.84
C THR A 54 0.13 12.96 -12.06
N PHE A 55 1.34 13.29 -11.65
CA PHE A 55 2.47 12.37 -11.55
C PHE A 55 2.81 12.15 -10.08
N GLN A 56 2.94 10.89 -9.68
CA GLN A 56 3.09 10.51 -8.28
C GLN A 56 4.31 9.62 -8.08
N VAL A 57 5.15 9.97 -7.10
CA VAL A 57 6.28 9.15 -6.61
C VAL A 57 6.03 8.77 -5.16
N ASP A 58 6.15 7.49 -4.85
CA ASP A 58 5.92 6.92 -3.53
C ASP A 58 7.22 6.38 -2.93
N GLU A 59 7.50 6.80 -1.70
CA GLU A 59 8.65 6.34 -0.93
C GLU A 59 8.17 5.56 0.29
N ASN A 60 8.85 4.45 0.57
CA ASN A 60 8.74 3.77 1.84
C ASN A 60 10.03 4.01 2.63
N ASP A 61 9.90 4.60 3.81
CA ASP A 61 11.04 4.98 4.64
C ASP A 61 11.33 3.88 5.67
N VAL A 62 10.30 3.35 6.34
CA VAL A 62 10.43 2.33 7.38
C VAL A 62 9.35 1.27 7.20
N ASP A 63 9.77 0.02 6.97
CA ASP A 63 8.86 -1.12 6.78
C ASP A 63 7.95 -1.34 8.00
N ALA A 64 8.49 -1.18 9.21
CA ALA A 64 7.72 -1.24 10.44
C ALA A 64 6.70 -0.10 10.52
N ALA A 65 5.44 -0.48 10.79
CA ALA A 65 4.30 0.44 10.73
C ALA A 65 4.10 1.10 9.36
N LEU A 66 4.67 0.55 8.27
CA LEU A 66 4.49 1.01 6.90
C LEU A 66 4.62 2.55 6.79
N ILE A 67 5.69 3.12 7.33
CA ILE A 67 5.87 4.57 7.28
C ILE A 67 6.47 4.93 5.93
N GLY A 68 5.70 5.63 5.12
CA GLY A 68 6.12 6.16 3.85
C GLY A 68 5.65 7.58 3.63
N ARG A 69 5.78 8.02 2.38
CA ARG A 69 5.42 9.34 1.94
C ARG A 69 5.24 9.40 0.43
N ARG A 70 4.47 10.37 -0.02
CA ARG A 70 4.08 10.56 -1.41
C ARG A 70 4.42 11.97 -1.87
N HIS A 71 4.96 12.08 -3.09
CA HIS A 71 5.15 13.33 -3.80
C HIS A 71 4.26 13.32 -5.05
N THR A 72 3.26 14.20 -5.08
CA THR A 72 2.35 14.34 -6.22
C THR A 72 2.63 15.66 -6.91
N VAL A 73 2.79 15.66 -8.23
CA VAL A 73 2.85 16.85 -9.09
C VAL A 73 1.60 16.90 -9.93
N ALA A 74 0.87 18.02 -9.92
CA ALA A 74 -0.39 18.20 -10.64
C ALA A 74 -0.30 19.36 -11.64
N GLU A 75 -0.91 19.17 -12.82
CA GLU A 75 -1.15 20.27 -13.75
C GLU A 75 -2.07 21.31 -13.12
N GLN A 76 -1.79 22.59 -13.37
CA GLN A 76 -2.58 23.69 -12.81
C GLN A 76 -3.67 24.13 -13.79
N LEU A 77 -4.88 24.35 -13.29
CA LEU A 77 -6.04 24.76 -14.10
C LEU A 77 -5.85 26.14 -14.75
N ASP A 78 -5.01 26.99 -14.17
CA ASP A 78 -4.67 28.32 -14.68
C ASP A 78 -3.62 28.30 -15.81
N GLY A 79 -3.14 27.11 -16.20
CA GLY A 79 -2.11 26.93 -17.22
C GLY A 79 -0.70 27.30 -16.75
N SER A 80 -0.50 27.60 -15.47
CA SER A 80 0.83 27.81 -14.89
C SER A 80 1.63 26.49 -14.81
N LEU A 81 2.91 26.60 -14.44
CA LEU A 81 3.77 25.42 -14.27
C LEU A 81 3.08 24.38 -13.38
N ALA A 82 3.19 23.09 -13.74
CA ALA A 82 2.75 22.03 -12.84
C ALA A 82 3.48 22.17 -11.50
N LYS A 83 2.76 21.92 -10.41
CA LYS A 83 3.28 22.12 -9.06
C LYS A 83 3.08 20.89 -8.22
N PRO A 84 3.98 20.65 -7.27
CA PRO A 84 3.74 19.64 -6.27
C PRO A 84 2.54 20.01 -5.37
N GLU A 85 1.79 19.00 -4.98
CA GLU A 85 0.72 19.12 -3.99
C GLU A 85 1.29 19.16 -2.58
N SER A 86 0.68 19.95 -1.71
CA SER A 86 1.04 20.01 -0.31
C SER A 86 -0.11 19.48 0.54
N ALA A 87 0.25 18.79 1.62
CA ALA A 87 -0.70 18.32 2.61
C ALA A 87 -1.65 19.46 3.05
N PRO A 88 -2.95 19.18 3.25
CA PRO A 88 -3.89 20.19 3.71
C PRO A 88 -3.44 20.81 5.03
N ALA A 89 -3.60 22.14 5.19
CA ALA A 89 -3.19 22.84 6.41
C ALA A 89 -3.91 22.33 7.68
N THR A 90 -5.08 21.71 7.53
CA THR A 90 -5.83 21.08 8.62
C THR A 90 -5.32 19.68 9.01
N ARG A 91 -4.33 19.15 8.26
CA ARG A 91 -3.74 17.82 8.39
C ARG A 91 -2.24 17.91 8.68
N PRO A 92 -1.83 18.47 9.84
CA PRO A 92 -0.42 18.67 10.18
C PRO A 92 0.39 17.37 10.21
N GLU A 93 -0.24 16.23 10.48
CA GLU A 93 0.41 14.92 10.42
C GLU A 93 0.77 14.46 9.00
N MET A 94 0.06 14.94 7.97
CA MET A 94 0.38 14.62 6.58
C MET A 94 1.56 15.47 6.08
N GLY A 95 1.70 16.70 6.58
CA GLY A 95 2.77 17.63 6.15
C GLY A 95 4.08 17.50 6.93
N VAL A 96 4.44 16.34 7.47
CA VAL A 96 5.58 16.25 8.42
C VAL A 96 6.96 16.11 7.76
N PHE A 97 7.01 15.69 6.50
CA PHE A 97 8.27 15.40 5.78
C PHE A 97 8.79 16.56 4.93
N GLY A 98 8.25 17.76 5.09
CA GLY A 98 8.63 18.93 4.30
C GLY A 98 7.45 19.48 3.50
N PRO A 99 7.63 20.60 2.79
CA PRO A 99 6.71 20.95 1.72
C PRO A 99 6.67 19.80 0.71
N ASN A 100 5.52 19.61 0.07
CA ASN A 100 5.38 18.75 -1.11
C ASN A 100 5.54 17.24 -0.91
N TRP A 101 5.68 16.80 0.35
CA TRP A 101 5.63 15.39 0.71
C TRP A 101 4.48 15.17 1.67
N GLU A 102 3.57 14.30 1.29
CA GLU A 102 2.46 13.85 2.13
C GLU A 102 2.84 12.56 2.83
N ALA A 103 2.72 12.51 4.15
CA ALA A 103 3.03 11.34 4.93
C ALA A 103 1.96 10.25 4.75
N GLU A 104 2.44 9.02 4.66
CA GLU A 104 1.64 7.80 4.53
C GLU A 104 1.97 6.91 5.74
N PHE A 105 1.43 7.28 6.91
CA PHE A 105 1.59 6.48 8.13
C PHE A 105 0.67 5.26 8.09
N VAL A 106 1.18 4.11 8.53
CA VAL A 106 0.44 2.84 8.51
C VAL A 106 -0.07 2.51 7.10
N GLY A 107 0.77 2.80 6.09
CA GLY A 107 0.43 2.59 4.69
C GLY A 107 -0.61 3.56 4.12
N GLY A 108 -0.86 4.69 4.78
CA GLY A 108 -1.89 5.64 4.32
C GLY A 108 -3.26 5.43 4.95
N GLN A 109 -3.41 4.43 5.81
CA GLN A 109 -4.70 4.16 6.48
C GLN A 109 -5.17 5.32 7.36
N LEU A 110 -4.28 6.23 7.74
CA LEU A 110 -4.62 7.43 8.52
C LEU A 110 -5.06 8.63 7.66
N ASN A 111 -4.88 8.55 6.33
CA ASN A 111 -5.20 9.62 5.38
C ASN A 111 -6.71 9.63 5.07
N ARG A 112 -7.51 9.63 6.13
CA ARG A 112 -8.97 9.62 6.11
C ARG A 112 -9.49 10.82 6.89
N LYS A 113 -10.58 11.42 6.45
CA LYS A 113 -11.25 12.56 7.11
C LYS A 113 -12.68 12.16 7.47
N LEU A 114 -13.08 12.40 8.72
CA LEU A 114 -14.43 12.12 9.20
C LEU A 114 -15.18 13.43 9.50
N GLU A 115 -16.36 13.57 8.90
CA GLU A 115 -17.23 14.73 9.07
C GLU A 115 -18.62 14.28 9.54
N GLN A 116 -19.10 14.91 10.60
CA GLN A 116 -20.48 14.72 11.08
C GLN A 116 -21.36 15.81 10.47
N GLN A 117 -22.44 15.39 9.80
CA GLN A 117 -23.34 16.27 9.05
C GLN A 117 -24.80 15.95 9.42
N GLY A 118 -25.23 16.40 10.60
CA GLY A 118 -26.57 16.07 11.13
C GLY A 118 -26.73 14.56 11.34
N ASP A 119 -27.69 13.96 10.66
CA ASP A 119 -27.98 12.51 10.70
C ASP A 119 -27.09 11.67 9.76
N LYS A 120 -25.95 12.24 9.34
CA LYS A 120 -24.99 11.58 8.47
C LYS A 120 -23.57 11.68 9.02
N ILE A 121 -22.77 10.67 8.70
CA ILE A 121 -21.32 10.72 8.79
C ILE A 121 -20.77 10.58 7.38
N VAL A 122 -19.82 11.42 7.01
CA VAL A 122 -19.09 11.32 5.74
C VAL A 122 -17.63 11.03 6.07
N VAL A 123 -17.11 9.91 5.57
CA VAL A 123 -15.69 9.58 5.63
C VAL A 123 -15.12 9.75 4.24
N THR A 124 -14.05 10.53 4.11
CA THR A 124 -13.33 10.76 2.86
C THR A 124 -11.95 10.12 2.94
N ASP A 125 -11.57 9.30 1.97
CA ASP A 125 -10.18 8.91 1.74
C ASP A 125 -9.48 10.09 1.05
N LEU A 126 -8.58 10.76 1.76
CA LEU A 126 -7.90 11.95 1.23
C LEU A 126 -6.88 11.63 0.14
N GLY A 127 -6.44 10.38 0.04
CA GLY A 127 -5.46 9.96 -0.95
C GLY A 127 -6.04 9.83 -2.36
N VAL A 128 -7.36 9.68 -2.49
CA VAL A 128 -8.10 9.47 -3.75
C VAL A 128 -9.41 10.29 -3.87
N ASP A 129 -9.73 11.11 -2.86
CA ASP A 129 -10.96 11.92 -2.75
C ASP A 129 -12.28 11.11 -2.88
N GLU A 130 -12.26 9.84 -2.48
CA GLU A 130 -13.46 8.99 -2.45
C GLU A 130 -14.20 9.13 -1.13
N LYS A 131 -15.54 9.17 -1.19
CA LYS A 131 -16.40 9.44 -0.02
C LYS A 131 -17.36 8.30 0.26
N ILE A 132 -17.46 7.93 1.53
CA ILE A 132 -18.47 7.01 2.04
C ILE A 132 -19.41 7.80 2.95
N THR A 133 -20.71 7.75 2.65
CA THR A 133 -21.75 8.45 3.42
C THR A 133 -22.60 7.44 4.20
N TYR A 134 -22.53 7.51 5.52
CA TYR A 134 -23.28 6.67 6.45
C TYR A 134 -24.52 7.41 6.93
N ALA A 135 -25.69 6.81 6.73
CA ALA A 135 -26.96 7.36 7.22
C ALA A 135 -27.28 6.82 8.62
N LEU A 136 -27.80 7.67 9.50
CA LEU A 136 -28.25 7.27 10.84
C LEU A 136 -29.32 6.17 10.73
N LYS A 137 -29.16 5.10 11.52
CA LYS A 137 -30.08 3.96 11.59
C LYS A 137 -30.75 3.85 12.95
N SER A 138 -30.01 4.13 14.02
CA SER A 138 -30.56 4.13 15.38
C SER A 138 -29.79 5.06 16.30
N SER A 139 -30.47 5.55 17.33
CA SER A 139 -29.91 6.37 18.41
C SER A 139 -30.48 5.87 19.73
N ILE A 140 -29.61 5.70 20.71
CA ILE A 140 -29.96 5.40 22.10
C ILE A 140 -29.26 6.44 22.95
N ASP A 141 -30.03 7.25 23.68
CA ASP A 141 -29.48 8.26 24.58
C ASP A 141 -29.28 7.65 25.97
N TYR A 142 -28.21 8.06 26.63
CA TYR A 142 -27.92 7.68 28.00
C TYR A 142 -28.49 8.72 28.98
N PRO A 143 -28.91 8.32 30.20
CA PRO A 143 -29.45 9.25 31.19
C PRO A 143 -28.49 10.36 31.61
N ASP A 144 -27.19 10.15 31.45
CA ASP A 144 -26.10 11.07 31.84
C ASP A 144 -25.71 12.07 30.72
N GLY A 145 -26.46 12.13 29.62
CA GLY A 145 -26.24 13.10 28.54
C GLY A 145 -25.31 12.63 27.42
N GLY A 146 -24.98 11.33 27.36
CA GLY A 146 -24.32 10.66 26.25
C GLY A 146 -25.25 9.79 25.41
N GLY A 147 -24.69 8.82 24.69
CA GLY A 147 -25.48 7.86 23.91
C GLY A 147 -24.68 7.06 22.90
N VAL A 148 -25.38 6.16 22.20
CA VAL A 148 -24.86 5.38 21.08
C VAL A 148 -25.70 5.68 19.85
N LYS A 149 -25.03 6.09 18.77
CA LYS A 149 -25.63 6.25 17.45
C LYS A 149 -25.00 5.25 16.48
N LYS A 150 -25.83 4.54 15.72
CA LYS A 150 -25.39 3.63 14.67
C LYS A 150 -25.77 4.19 13.32
N TYR A 151 -24.80 4.21 12.42
CA TYR A 151 -24.94 4.66 11.04
C TYR A 151 -24.55 3.52 10.12
N ALA A 152 -25.17 3.44 8.95
CA ALA A 152 -24.80 2.44 7.94
C ALA A 152 -25.03 2.96 6.53
N THR A 153 -24.25 2.42 5.60
CA THR A 153 -24.42 2.56 4.16
C THR A 153 -25.35 1.45 3.63
N ALA A 154 -25.72 1.51 2.35
CA ALA A 154 -26.52 0.45 1.72
C ALA A 154 -25.70 -0.81 1.42
N ASP A 155 -24.38 -0.67 1.22
CA ASP A 155 -23.42 -1.72 0.92
C ASP A 155 -22.84 -2.40 2.19
N GLY A 156 -23.37 -2.07 3.38
CA GLY A 156 -23.08 -2.80 4.63
C GLY A 156 -21.88 -2.29 5.43
N SER A 157 -21.32 -1.12 5.09
CA SER A 157 -20.37 -0.43 5.97
C SER A 157 -21.11 0.23 7.14
N GLU A 158 -20.53 0.19 8.33
CA GLU A 158 -21.16 0.67 9.56
C GLU A 158 -20.25 1.64 10.31
N VAL A 159 -20.86 2.64 10.97
CA VAL A 159 -20.20 3.47 11.97
C VAL A 159 -21.00 3.43 13.27
N THR A 160 -20.35 3.09 14.37
CA THR A 160 -20.90 3.23 15.71
C THR A 160 -20.24 4.40 16.41
N ALA A 161 -20.99 5.45 16.70
CA ALA A 161 -20.56 6.58 17.53
C ALA A 161 -21.01 6.34 18.97
N THR A 162 -20.09 6.43 19.92
CA THR A 162 -20.37 6.30 21.35
C THR A 162 -19.90 7.55 22.06
N SER A 163 -20.83 8.24 22.71
CA SER A 163 -20.58 9.43 23.51
C SER A 163 -20.77 9.09 24.98
N LYS A 164 -19.77 9.38 25.80
CA LYS A 164 -19.82 9.17 27.27
C LYS A 164 -19.40 10.43 27.99
N TRP A 165 -20.07 10.71 29.11
CA TRP A 165 -19.67 11.80 29.98
C TRP A 165 -18.34 11.44 30.65
N ASN A 166 -17.38 12.37 30.63
CA ASN A 166 -16.12 12.23 31.34
C ASN A 166 -16.11 13.19 32.53
N ASP A 167 -16.29 12.65 33.74
CA ASP A 167 -16.33 13.42 34.98
C ASP A 167 -15.02 14.17 35.27
N ALA A 168 -13.88 13.62 34.85
CA ALA A 168 -12.58 14.23 35.10
C ALA A 168 -12.37 15.51 34.28
N THR A 169 -12.94 15.57 33.07
CA THR A 169 -12.84 16.75 32.20
C THR A 169 -14.11 17.60 32.17
N GLY A 170 -15.22 17.10 32.73
CA GLY A 170 -16.52 17.75 32.68
C GLY A 170 -17.07 17.90 31.25
N THR A 171 -16.69 16.98 30.35
CA THR A 171 -17.05 17.06 28.92
C THR A 171 -17.55 15.72 28.40
N LEU A 172 -18.44 15.78 27.42
CA LEU A 172 -18.83 14.61 26.65
C LEU A 172 -17.69 14.22 25.68
N VAL A 173 -17.24 12.97 25.75
CA VAL A 173 -16.21 12.41 24.86
C VAL A 173 -16.87 11.45 23.89
N THR A 174 -16.69 11.68 22.60
CA THR A 174 -17.19 10.79 21.54
C THR A 174 -16.04 10.01 20.92
N THR A 175 -16.22 8.70 20.80
CA THR A 175 -15.37 7.80 20.01
C THR A 175 -16.20 7.17 18.91
N MET A 176 -15.59 6.85 17.77
CA MET A 176 -16.28 6.13 16.70
C MET A 176 -15.52 4.88 16.29
N VAL A 177 -16.28 3.85 15.92
CA VAL A 177 -15.77 2.64 15.29
C VAL A 177 -16.42 2.53 13.92
N GLU A 178 -15.62 2.60 12.87
CA GLU A 178 -16.01 2.39 11.48
C GLU A 178 -15.59 0.98 11.07
N VAL A 179 -16.53 0.20 10.53
CA VAL A 179 -16.29 -1.14 9.99
C VAL A 179 -16.71 -1.12 8.53
N LEU A 180 -15.79 -1.43 7.62
CA LEU A 180 -16.07 -1.42 6.19
C LEU A 180 -16.83 -2.68 5.77
N GLY A 181 -17.85 -2.50 4.94
CA GLY A 181 -18.73 -3.53 4.40
C GLY A 181 -18.13 -4.31 3.25
N VAL A 182 -16.86 -4.74 3.36
CA VAL A 182 -16.26 -5.63 2.36
C VAL A 182 -16.74 -7.06 2.61
N ASP A 183 -17.38 -7.67 1.62
CA ASP A 183 -17.73 -9.07 1.65
C ASP A 183 -16.58 -9.91 1.12
N LEU A 184 -15.86 -10.55 2.04
CA LEU A 184 -14.75 -11.45 1.73
C LEU A 184 -15.16 -12.93 1.75
N SER A 185 -16.46 -13.20 1.90
CA SER A 185 -16.99 -14.57 1.89
C SER A 185 -17.36 -15.06 0.49
N THR A 186 -17.48 -14.14 -0.48
CA THR A 186 -17.77 -14.44 -1.88
C THR A 186 -16.46 -14.48 -2.67
N VAL A 187 -16.06 -15.68 -3.10
CA VAL A 187 -14.85 -15.93 -3.88
C VAL A 187 -15.22 -16.55 -5.23
N ALA A 188 -14.37 -16.38 -6.24
CA ALA A 188 -14.58 -17.04 -7.53
C ALA A 188 -14.57 -18.56 -7.37
N ALA A 189 -15.27 -19.29 -8.23
CA ALA A 189 -15.31 -20.74 -8.14
C ALA A 189 -13.91 -21.34 -8.36
N GLY A 190 -13.42 -22.11 -7.39
CA GLY A 190 -12.08 -22.71 -7.42
C GLY A 190 -10.96 -21.80 -6.92
N ASP A 191 -11.29 -20.60 -6.45
CA ASP A 191 -10.37 -19.67 -5.78
C ASP A 191 -10.32 -19.96 -4.26
N ASP A 192 -9.23 -19.57 -3.62
CA ASP A 192 -8.98 -19.83 -2.22
C ASP A 192 -9.76 -18.89 -1.29
N THR A 193 -9.90 -19.32 -0.03
CA THR A 193 -10.48 -18.49 1.02
C THR A 193 -9.44 -18.17 2.06
N PHE A 194 -9.68 -17.11 2.83
CA PHE A 194 -8.82 -16.77 3.96
C PHE A 194 -8.70 -17.92 4.95
N THR A 195 -7.50 -18.47 5.10
CA THR A 195 -7.21 -19.52 6.09
C THR A 195 -6.06 -19.12 7.02
N ASP A 196 -6.08 -19.66 8.24
CA ASP A 196 -4.98 -19.52 9.17
C ASP A 196 -3.80 -20.45 8.82
N ALA A 197 -2.71 -20.38 9.59
CA ALA A 197 -1.52 -21.21 9.35
C ALA A 197 -1.77 -22.73 9.48
N ALA A 198 -2.90 -23.16 10.04
CA ALA A 198 -3.31 -24.56 10.13
C ALA A 198 -4.33 -24.95 9.04
N GLY A 199 -4.65 -24.04 8.12
CA GLY A 199 -5.62 -24.24 7.05
C GLY A 199 -7.07 -24.09 7.49
N ASN A 200 -7.35 -23.57 8.70
CA ASN A 200 -8.72 -23.33 9.13
C ASN A 200 -9.26 -22.03 8.53
N PRO A 201 -10.51 -21.99 8.04
CA PRO A 201 -11.12 -20.75 7.54
C PRO A 201 -11.16 -19.65 8.61
N ILE A 202 -10.75 -18.44 8.23
CA ILE A 202 -10.87 -17.25 9.07
C ILE A 202 -12.28 -16.67 8.91
N PRO A 203 -13.01 -16.37 9.99
CA PRO A 203 -14.33 -15.76 9.89
C PRO A 203 -14.29 -14.43 9.13
N ALA A 204 -15.20 -14.25 8.16
CA ALA A 204 -15.27 -13.01 7.37
C ALA A 204 -15.43 -11.74 8.22
N ALA A 205 -16.08 -11.85 9.39
CA ALA A 205 -16.21 -10.75 10.34
C ALA A 205 -14.86 -10.28 10.91
N ASP A 206 -13.89 -11.19 11.07
CA ASP A 206 -12.56 -10.89 11.58
C ASP A 206 -11.63 -10.31 10.49
N LEU A 207 -12.05 -10.38 9.22
CA LEU A 207 -11.31 -9.83 8.09
C LEU A 207 -11.75 -8.42 7.70
N LYS A 208 -12.86 -7.94 8.30
CA LYS A 208 -13.40 -6.61 7.99
C LYS A 208 -12.46 -5.50 8.48
N PRO A 209 -12.00 -4.61 7.57
CA PRO A 209 -11.23 -3.43 7.95
C PRO A 209 -12.01 -2.58 8.95
N THR A 210 -11.36 -2.28 10.06
CA THR A 210 -11.92 -1.55 11.20
C THR A 210 -11.04 -0.37 11.55
N TYR A 211 -11.65 0.80 11.68
CA TYR A 211 -11.00 2.05 12.08
C TYR A 211 -11.62 2.55 13.38
N LYS A 212 -10.79 2.91 14.36
CA LYS A 212 -11.24 3.63 15.55
C LYS A 212 -10.85 5.09 15.44
N TRP A 213 -11.78 5.98 15.78
CA TRP A 213 -11.65 7.41 15.62
C TRP A 213 -11.82 8.15 16.95
N GLN A 214 -11.00 9.19 17.14
CA GLN A 214 -11.08 10.11 18.28
C GLN A 214 -10.78 11.54 17.83
N GLN A 215 -11.21 12.52 18.62
CA GLN A 215 -10.83 13.92 18.42
C GLN A 215 -9.43 14.16 18.99
N ALA A 216 -8.40 14.04 18.16
CA ALA A 216 -6.99 14.14 18.56
C ALA A 216 -6.26 15.36 17.97
N ALA A 217 -6.95 16.18 17.16
CA ALA A 217 -6.41 17.41 16.60
C ALA A 217 -7.26 18.63 16.99
N THR A 218 -6.68 19.83 16.84
CA THR A 218 -7.35 21.12 17.06
C THR A 218 -8.05 21.63 15.80
N GLY A 219 -8.97 22.61 15.93
CA GLY A 219 -9.65 23.23 14.79
C GLY A 219 -11.00 22.59 14.46
N THR A 220 -11.40 22.61 13.19
CA THR A 220 -12.68 22.03 12.73
C THR A 220 -12.51 20.56 12.30
N ASP A 221 -11.38 20.23 11.67
CA ASP A 221 -11.01 18.87 11.23
C ASP A 221 -10.24 18.13 12.34
N ARG A 222 -10.96 17.76 13.40
CA ARG A 222 -10.37 17.23 14.65
C ARG A 222 -10.26 15.72 14.74
N TRP A 223 -11.00 15.01 13.90
CA TRP A 223 -11.10 13.55 13.96
C TRP A 223 -9.84 12.92 13.37
N ARG A 224 -9.28 11.95 14.09
CA ARG A 224 -8.13 11.16 13.67
C ARG A 224 -8.36 9.70 13.96
N VAL A 225 -7.82 8.86 13.08
CA VAL A 225 -7.79 7.42 13.26
C VAL A 225 -6.76 7.07 14.33
N THR A 226 -7.18 6.45 15.42
CA THR A 226 -6.30 6.01 16.53
C THR A 226 -6.06 4.52 16.54
N SER A 227 -6.75 3.76 15.68
CA SER A 227 -6.53 2.33 15.51
C SER A 227 -6.97 1.87 14.13
N VAL A 228 -6.20 0.97 13.52
CA VAL A 228 -6.53 0.30 12.24
C VAL A 228 -6.26 -1.19 12.33
N GLY A 229 -7.03 -2.00 11.61
CA GLY A 229 -6.88 -3.46 11.57
C GLY A 229 -8.24 -4.14 11.68
N ASN A 230 -8.36 -5.14 12.56
CA ASN A 230 -9.62 -5.82 12.87
C ASN A 230 -9.83 -5.93 14.38
N ASN A 231 -10.81 -6.74 14.81
CA ASN A 231 -11.12 -6.92 16.24
C ASN A 231 -10.01 -7.63 17.04
N THR A 232 -9.13 -8.36 16.36
CA THR A 232 -8.12 -9.24 16.97
C THR A 232 -6.72 -8.64 16.88
N TYR A 233 -6.34 -8.13 15.70
CA TYR A 233 -5.05 -7.56 15.38
C TYR A 233 -5.24 -6.12 14.93
N ALA A 234 -4.99 -5.19 15.85
CA ALA A 234 -5.17 -3.77 15.62
C ALA A 234 -3.88 -3.00 15.93
N THR A 235 -3.38 -2.26 14.94
CA THR A 235 -2.31 -1.28 15.14
C THR A 235 -2.92 -0.02 15.74
N THR A 236 -2.29 0.54 16.76
CA THR A 236 -2.74 1.76 17.46
C THR A 236 -1.82 2.93 17.16
N VAL A 237 -2.40 4.13 17.11
CA VAL A 237 -1.71 5.37 16.75
C VAL A 237 -1.97 6.43 17.80
N GLN A 238 -0.91 7.15 18.18
CA GLN A 238 -0.96 8.25 19.12
C GLN A 238 -0.49 9.54 18.46
N TYR A 239 -1.16 10.63 18.82
CA TYR A 239 -0.95 11.97 18.28
C TYR A 239 -0.44 12.91 19.37
N ASP A 240 0.47 13.81 19.00
CA ASP A 240 0.98 14.85 19.88
C ASP A 240 -0.05 15.99 20.02
N ALA A 241 0.26 16.98 20.87
CA ALA A 241 -0.63 18.12 21.08
C ALA A 241 -0.86 18.99 19.81
N LYS A 242 -0.04 18.82 18.77
CA LYS A 242 -0.19 19.49 17.46
C LYS A 242 -0.94 18.63 16.46
N GLY A 243 -1.45 17.46 16.87
CA GLY A 243 -2.17 16.53 16.01
C GLY A 243 -1.27 15.72 15.07
N ARG A 244 0.04 15.62 15.34
CA ARG A 244 0.99 14.84 14.54
C ARG A 244 1.21 13.45 15.13
N VAL A 245 1.39 12.43 14.30
CA VAL A 245 1.69 11.06 14.77
C VAL A 245 3.04 11.04 15.48
N PHE A 246 3.11 10.62 16.74
CA PHE A 246 4.39 10.46 17.44
C PHE A 246 4.70 9.01 17.82
N LYS A 247 3.68 8.15 17.84
CA LYS A 247 3.83 6.73 18.15
C LYS A 247 2.84 5.86 17.39
N VAL A 248 3.33 4.76 16.83
CA VAL A 248 2.54 3.67 16.29
C VAL A 248 2.92 2.38 17.02
N SER A 249 1.94 1.63 17.50
CA SER A 249 2.20 0.35 18.19
C SER A 249 1.43 -0.77 17.50
N THR A 250 2.17 -1.79 17.07
CA THR A 250 1.62 -3.00 16.45
C THR A 250 1.77 -4.16 17.43
N PRO A 251 0.68 -4.85 17.79
CA PRO A 251 0.73 -5.97 18.72
C PRO A 251 1.54 -7.14 18.13
N ALA A 252 1.98 -8.04 19.00
CA ALA A 252 2.58 -9.30 18.56
C ALA A 252 1.56 -10.10 17.72
N ALA A 253 2.03 -10.75 16.66
CA ALA A 253 1.20 -11.52 15.76
C ALA A 253 1.95 -12.78 15.32
N GLY A 254 1.48 -13.93 15.81
CA GLY A 254 2.18 -15.20 15.61
C GLY A 254 3.61 -15.18 16.15
N GLU A 255 4.61 -15.39 15.29
CA GLU A 255 6.03 -15.37 15.65
C GLU A 255 6.64 -13.96 15.62
N LYS A 256 5.91 -12.97 15.07
CA LYS A 256 6.38 -11.58 15.04
C LYS A 256 6.15 -10.93 16.39
N LEU A 257 7.20 -10.32 16.93
CA LEU A 257 7.15 -9.61 18.20
C LEU A 257 6.33 -8.33 18.06
N ALA A 258 5.82 -7.84 19.19
CA ALA A 258 5.21 -6.52 19.24
C ALA A 258 6.25 -5.44 18.90
N THR A 259 5.84 -4.46 18.10
CA THR A 259 6.68 -3.33 17.71
C THR A 259 6.07 -2.01 18.14
N SER A 260 6.94 -1.07 18.51
CA SER A 260 6.59 0.31 18.84
C SER A 260 7.48 1.24 18.04
N THR A 261 6.89 1.92 17.07
CA THR A 261 7.54 2.90 16.20
C THR A 261 7.31 4.31 16.73
N SER A 262 8.38 5.06 16.99
CA SER A 262 8.35 6.43 17.48
C SER A 262 8.80 7.40 16.40
N VAL A 263 8.03 8.46 16.18
CA VAL A 263 8.33 9.54 15.23
C VAL A 263 8.76 10.76 16.04
N THR A 264 10.02 11.15 15.90
CA THR A 264 10.59 12.30 16.61
C THR A 264 10.64 13.51 15.69
N TYR A 265 10.22 14.66 16.19
CA TYR A 265 10.22 15.92 15.44
C TYR A 265 11.36 16.83 15.90
N ALA A 266 11.89 17.66 14.99
CA ALA A 266 12.89 18.66 15.34
C ALA A 266 12.25 19.87 16.03
N ASP A 267 12.84 20.32 17.14
CA ASP A 267 12.42 21.55 17.84
C ASP A 267 13.17 22.79 17.37
N THR A 268 14.29 22.62 16.66
CA THR A 268 15.15 23.70 16.16
C THR A 268 15.61 23.41 14.74
N THR A 269 15.78 24.45 13.94
CA THR A 269 16.32 24.35 12.57
C THR A 269 17.85 24.42 12.63
N THR A 270 18.52 23.37 12.17
CA THR A 270 19.99 23.34 12.02
C THR A 270 20.42 23.39 10.55
N ALA A 271 19.49 23.19 9.60
CA ALA A 271 19.74 23.42 8.18
C ALA A 271 20.09 24.89 7.90
N ALA A 272 21.24 25.13 7.25
CA ALA A 272 21.76 26.48 7.04
C ALA A 272 22.62 26.59 5.77
N GLY A 273 22.34 27.60 4.95
CA GLY A 273 23.04 27.80 3.68
C GLY A 273 22.96 26.55 2.79
N THR A 274 24.11 25.97 2.46
CA THR A 274 24.22 24.72 1.69
C THR A 274 24.28 23.46 2.56
N SER A 275 24.29 23.59 3.89
CA SER A 275 24.37 22.45 4.81
C SER A 275 22.96 21.94 5.14
N PHE A 276 22.73 20.65 4.89
CA PHE A 276 21.49 20.00 5.25
C PHE A 276 21.46 19.68 6.75
N GLY A 277 20.27 19.75 7.36
CA GLY A 277 20.11 19.51 8.78
C GLY A 277 18.65 19.36 9.21
N ASP A 278 18.40 19.44 10.51
CA ASP A 278 17.06 19.42 11.08
C ASP A 278 16.29 20.68 10.63
N TYR A 279 14.97 20.56 10.46
CA TYR A 279 14.07 21.70 10.23
C TYR A 279 12.92 21.67 11.24
N THR A 280 12.75 22.77 11.99
CA THR A 280 11.77 22.87 13.07
C THR A 280 10.37 22.41 12.64
N GLY A 281 9.77 21.51 13.41
CA GLY A 281 8.44 20.97 13.17
C GLY A 281 8.38 19.78 12.20
N ARG A 282 9.46 19.47 11.48
CA ARG A 282 9.56 18.30 10.59
C ARG A 282 10.05 17.06 11.33
N VAL A 283 9.84 15.88 10.73
CA VAL A 283 10.37 14.63 11.27
C VAL A 283 11.90 14.71 11.27
N LYS A 284 12.51 14.43 12.41
CA LYS A 284 13.96 14.32 12.55
C LYS A 284 14.43 12.88 12.37
N GLN A 285 13.72 11.96 13.01
CA GLN A 285 14.08 10.55 12.99
C GLN A 285 12.88 9.65 13.31
N ILE A 286 12.96 8.41 12.86
CA ILE A 286 12.05 7.34 13.22
C ILE A 286 12.84 6.22 13.87
N SER A 287 12.36 5.77 15.03
CA SER A 287 12.96 4.65 15.76
C SER A 287 11.94 3.57 16.03
N VAL A 288 12.36 2.31 15.89
CA VAL A 288 11.52 1.13 16.10
C VAL A 288 12.05 0.38 17.30
N THR A 289 11.16 0.03 18.22
CA THR A 289 11.44 -0.87 19.34
C THR A 289 10.75 -2.19 19.09
N GLU A 290 11.51 -3.28 19.07
CA GLU A 290 11.03 -4.65 18.98
C GLU A 290 11.61 -5.44 20.15
N GLY A 291 10.74 -5.96 21.03
CA GLY A 291 11.17 -6.55 22.30
C GLY A 291 11.97 -5.56 23.15
N ALA A 292 13.23 -5.89 23.44
CA ALA A 292 14.15 -5.04 24.21
C ALA A 292 15.07 -4.17 23.34
N THR A 293 15.00 -4.30 22.01
CA THR A 293 15.93 -3.66 21.08
C THR A 293 15.27 -2.43 20.45
N THR A 294 15.92 -1.27 20.55
CA THR A 294 15.51 -0.04 19.86
C THR A 294 16.54 0.34 18.81
N GLN A 295 16.11 0.59 17.58
CA GLN A 295 16.96 1.03 16.48
C GLN A 295 16.38 2.27 15.82
N THR A 296 17.24 3.22 15.42
CA THR A 296 16.84 4.32 14.53
C THR A 296 16.98 3.83 13.10
N LEU A 297 15.86 3.77 12.37
CA LEU A 297 15.80 3.24 11.01
C LEU A 297 15.73 4.33 9.94
N ALA A 298 15.39 5.56 10.33
CA ALA A 298 15.42 6.70 9.43
C ALA A 298 15.86 7.98 10.17
N ARG A 299 16.74 8.75 9.54
CA ARG A 299 17.09 10.14 9.88
C ARG A 299 16.90 11.01 8.66
N TYR A 300 16.30 12.18 8.86
CA TYR A 300 15.89 13.08 7.79
C TYR A 300 16.72 14.36 7.87
N ALA A 301 17.24 14.80 6.73
CA ALA A 301 17.89 16.10 6.63
C ALA A 301 17.26 16.96 5.53
N TYR A 302 17.09 18.22 5.85
CA TYR A 302 16.39 19.22 5.06
C TYR A 302 17.36 20.33 4.64
N ASP A 303 17.05 21.05 3.58
CA ASP A 303 17.71 22.34 3.32
C ASP A 303 17.06 23.49 4.11
N SER A 304 17.61 24.70 3.96
CA SER A 304 17.14 25.89 4.71
C SER A 304 15.71 26.32 4.35
N SER A 305 15.12 25.79 3.28
CA SER A 305 13.71 26.01 2.92
C SER A 305 12.77 24.94 3.50
N GLY A 306 13.33 23.90 4.11
CA GLY A 306 12.59 22.79 4.69
C GLY A 306 12.24 21.70 3.70
N LEU A 307 12.77 21.73 2.47
CA LEU A 307 12.66 20.61 1.53
C LEU A 307 13.55 19.46 1.99
N LEU A 308 13.03 18.24 1.95
CA LEU A 308 13.80 17.06 2.34
C LEU A 308 14.86 16.75 1.29
N ARG A 309 16.12 16.60 1.72
CA ARG A 309 17.25 16.35 0.83
C ARG A 309 17.83 14.96 0.98
N THR A 310 17.86 14.43 2.20
CA THR A 310 18.38 13.08 2.43
C THR A 310 17.59 12.31 3.48
N VAL A 311 17.55 10.99 3.29
CA VAL A 311 17.13 10.02 4.30
C VAL A 311 18.28 9.04 4.52
N THR A 312 18.71 8.88 5.76
CA THR A 312 19.76 7.93 6.17
C THR A 312 19.12 6.82 6.98
N ASN A 313 19.55 5.58 6.79
CA ASN A 313 19.22 4.47 7.69
C ASN A 313 20.45 4.12 8.56
N PRO A 314 20.55 4.67 9.79
CA PRO A 314 21.73 4.50 10.63
C PRO A 314 21.98 3.07 11.11
N SER A 315 20.98 2.17 11.05
CA SER A 315 21.19 0.77 11.38
C SER A 315 21.91 -0.01 10.28
N GLU A 316 21.93 0.53 9.05
CA GLU A 316 22.58 -0.11 7.89
C GLU A 316 23.86 0.62 7.47
N ALA A 317 23.84 1.95 7.36
CA ALA A 317 24.98 2.73 6.91
C ALA A 317 24.97 4.17 7.45
N ALA A 318 26.15 4.81 7.45
CA ALA A 318 26.28 6.24 7.76
C ALA A 318 25.88 7.15 6.59
N GLU A 319 26.03 6.66 5.36
CA GLU A 319 25.69 7.40 4.14
C GLU A 319 24.17 7.42 3.90
N PRO A 320 23.64 8.48 3.25
CA PRO A 320 22.24 8.53 2.86
C PRO A 320 21.82 7.31 2.07
N ALA A 321 20.73 6.67 2.50
CA ALA A 321 20.05 5.65 1.73
C ALA A 321 19.26 6.27 0.59
N ALA A 322 18.76 7.50 0.77
CA ALA A 322 18.06 8.24 -0.26
C ALA A 322 18.49 9.71 -0.37
N THR A 323 18.48 10.25 -1.59
CA THR A 323 18.78 11.65 -1.92
C THR A 323 17.73 12.22 -2.88
N TYR A 324 17.47 13.53 -2.74
CA TYR A 324 16.47 14.24 -3.52
C TYR A 324 16.95 15.63 -3.94
N ALA A 325 16.64 16.03 -5.17
CA ALA A 325 16.77 17.41 -5.64
C ALA A 325 15.47 17.91 -6.28
N TYR A 326 15.30 19.24 -6.26
CA TYR A 326 14.07 19.88 -6.73
C TYR A 326 14.38 21.04 -7.69
N ASP A 327 13.43 21.33 -8.58
CA ASP A 327 13.48 22.54 -9.40
C ASP A 327 13.01 23.79 -8.66
N GLY A 328 12.99 24.94 -9.35
CA GLY A 328 12.59 26.24 -8.79
C GLY A 328 11.12 26.36 -8.38
N VAL A 329 10.27 25.37 -8.68
CA VAL A 329 8.89 25.27 -8.18
C VAL A 329 8.70 24.03 -7.29
N ASN A 330 9.81 23.48 -6.80
CA ASN A 330 9.89 22.38 -5.86
C ASN A 330 9.36 21.03 -6.37
N ARG A 331 9.30 20.80 -7.69
CA ARG A 331 9.07 19.46 -8.25
C ARG A 331 10.35 18.63 -8.13
N LEU A 332 10.21 17.35 -7.81
CA LEU A 332 11.34 16.42 -7.70
C LEU A 332 12.00 16.22 -9.07
N ILE A 333 13.28 16.57 -9.22
CA ILE A 333 14.05 16.44 -10.48
C ILE A 333 15.18 15.41 -10.41
N ASP A 334 15.57 15.00 -9.20
CA ASP A 334 16.51 13.91 -8.97
C ASP A 334 16.02 13.11 -7.78
N ILE A 335 16.03 11.79 -7.92
CA ILE A 335 15.74 10.85 -6.85
C ILE A 335 16.68 9.67 -6.97
N ASN A 336 17.38 9.39 -5.88
CA ASN A 336 18.05 8.12 -5.69
C ASN A 336 17.56 7.53 -4.39
N SER A 337 16.82 6.43 -4.45
CA SER A 337 16.34 5.75 -3.25
C SER A 337 16.20 4.24 -3.47
N PRO A 338 16.15 3.45 -2.38
CA PRO A 338 15.93 2.01 -2.51
C PRO A 338 14.48 1.68 -2.89
N SER A 339 13.56 2.63 -2.69
CA SER A 339 12.15 2.51 -3.08
C SER A 339 11.94 2.76 -4.56
N SER A 340 12.64 3.73 -5.11
CA SER A 340 12.38 4.28 -6.44
C SER A 340 13.49 4.01 -7.46
N GLY A 341 14.66 3.52 -7.04
CA GLY A 341 15.85 3.49 -7.90
C GLY A 341 16.45 4.89 -8.05
N SER A 342 17.28 5.08 -9.09
CA SER A 342 17.98 6.35 -9.35
C SER A 342 17.55 6.95 -10.68
N TRP A 343 16.97 8.15 -10.64
CA TRP A 343 16.32 8.79 -11.78
C TRP A 343 16.50 10.31 -11.78
N ASP A 344 16.81 10.83 -12.95
CA ASP A 344 16.64 12.24 -13.30
C ASP A 344 15.25 12.45 -13.94
N LEU A 345 14.55 13.49 -13.50
CA LEU A 345 13.23 13.88 -13.98
C LEU A 345 13.26 15.30 -14.53
N SER A 346 12.69 15.50 -15.72
CA SER A 346 12.57 16.81 -16.35
C SER A 346 11.13 17.09 -16.78
N PHE A 347 10.56 18.19 -16.29
CA PHE A 347 9.18 18.58 -16.58
C PHE A 347 9.12 19.69 -17.62
N ALA A 348 8.30 19.49 -18.66
CA ALA A 348 8.11 20.47 -19.71
C ALA A 348 6.95 21.44 -19.37
N GLY A 349 7.30 22.69 -19.04
CA GLY A 349 6.33 23.77 -18.84
C GLY A 349 5.26 23.44 -17.80
N ASN A 350 4.00 23.49 -18.23
CA ASN A 350 2.82 23.23 -17.41
C ASN A 350 2.46 21.75 -17.24
N SER A 351 3.19 20.82 -17.88
CA SER A 351 2.88 19.40 -17.77
C SER A 351 3.37 18.80 -16.46
N ALA A 352 2.54 17.92 -15.89
CA ALA A 352 2.91 17.09 -14.76
C ALA A 352 3.61 15.79 -15.17
N ALA A 353 3.58 15.39 -16.45
CA ALA A 353 4.29 14.21 -16.91
C ALA A 353 5.77 14.55 -17.18
N PRO A 354 6.74 14.04 -16.39
CA PRO A 354 8.14 14.28 -16.67
C PRO A 354 8.63 13.38 -17.81
N THR A 355 9.77 13.75 -18.40
CA THR A 355 10.66 12.76 -19.01
C THR A 355 11.57 12.21 -17.91
N ALA A 356 11.73 10.89 -17.85
CA ALA A 356 12.57 10.23 -16.85
C ALA A 356 13.75 9.52 -17.52
N THR A 357 14.96 9.77 -17.00
CA THR A 357 16.19 9.10 -17.41
C THR A 357 16.79 8.37 -16.21
N VAL A 358 17.18 7.10 -16.41
CA VAL A 358 17.90 6.34 -15.38
C VAL A 358 19.28 6.98 -15.21
N ASP A 359 19.59 7.40 -13.99
CA ASP A 359 20.94 7.81 -13.56
C ASP A 359 21.68 6.67 -12.84
N GLY A 360 20.94 5.61 -12.47
CA GLY A 360 21.46 4.44 -11.77
C GLY A 360 21.97 3.33 -12.68
N GLU A 361 22.03 2.12 -12.12
CA GLU A 361 22.34 0.90 -12.88
C GLU A 361 21.26 0.67 -13.95
N ALA A 362 21.67 0.53 -15.21
CA ALA A 362 20.75 0.23 -16.30
C ALA A 362 20.21 -1.19 -16.14
N VAL A 363 18.96 -1.30 -15.69
CA VAL A 363 18.27 -2.59 -15.58
C VAL A 363 17.58 -2.95 -16.91
N PRO A 364 17.61 -4.23 -17.32
CA PRO A 364 16.93 -4.69 -18.52
C PRO A 364 15.45 -4.30 -18.55
N THR A 365 14.96 -3.95 -19.74
CA THR A 365 13.52 -3.70 -19.96
C THR A 365 12.72 -4.93 -19.51
N PRO A 366 11.65 -4.77 -18.73
CA PRO A 366 10.81 -5.90 -18.34
C PRO A 366 10.34 -6.72 -19.54
N GLY A 367 10.47 -8.04 -19.44
CA GLY A 367 10.17 -8.98 -20.53
C GLY A 367 11.38 -9.43 -21.37
N VAL A 368 12.59 -8.94 -21.06
CA VAL A 368 13.84 -9.50 -21.60
C VAL A 368 14.54 -10.37 -20.54
N PRO A 369 15.40 -11.31 -20.96
CA PRO A 369 16.21 -12.10 -20.02
C PRO A 369 17.03 -11.21 -19.11
N VAL A 370 17.04 -11.58 -17.83
CA VAL A 370 17.73 -10.87 -16.75
C VAL A 370 19.03 -11.56 -16.41
N GLU A 371 20.04 -10.81 -15.99
CA GLU A 371 21.27 -11.37 -15.43
C GLU A 371 21.04 -11.81 -13.99
N GLY A 372 21.49 -13.01 -13.63
CA GLY A 372 21.44 -13.62 -12.29
C GLY A 372 21.58 -15.14 -12.36
N ASP A 373 21.34 -15.84 -11.24
CA ASP A 373 21.52 -17.30 -11.17
C ASP A 373 20.35 -18.10 -11.74
N ALA A 374 19.24 -17.44 -12.05
CA ALA A 374 18.07 -18.07 -12.64
C ALA A 374 17.57 -17.30 -13.88
N PRO A 375 17.32 -18.01 -15.00
CA PRO A 375 16.66 -17.41 -16.16
C PRO A 375 15.18 -17.10 -15.84
N ASP A 376 14.60 -16.23 -16.66
CA ASP A 376 13.16 -15.94 -16.64
C ASP A 376 12.35 -17.22 -16.89
N ASP A 377 11.39 -17.53 -16.01
CA ASP A 377 10.57 -18.75 -16.13
C ASP A 377 9.58 -18.65 -17.28
N THR A 378 10.03 -19.08 -18.46
CA THR A 378 9.19 -19.16 -19.67
C THR A 378 8.57 -20.55 -19.86
N THR A 379 8.98 -21.55 -19.08
CA THR A 379 8.67 -22.97 -19.32
C THR A 379 8.17 -23.75 -18.09
N GLY A 380 8.01 -23.11 -16.93
CA GLY A 380 7.54 -23.74 -15.69
C GLY A 380 8.62 -24.59 -15.01
N VAL A 381 9.89 -24.21 -15.10
CA VAL A 381 11.02 -25.06 -14.65
C VAL A 381 11.10 -25.07 -13.13
N THR A 382 10.85 -26.23 -12.56
CA THR A 382 10.92 -26.51 -11.12
C THR A 382 12.16 -27.31 -10.70
N ASP A 383 13.15 -27.44 -11.58
CA ASP A 383 14.37 -28.17 -11.27
C ASP A 383 15.13 -27.49 -10.11
N PRO A 384 15.66 -28.26 -9.15
CA PRO A 384 16.48 -27.71 -8.09
C PRO A 384 17.76 -27.06 -8.64
N PRO A 385 18.34 -26.07 -7.92
CA PRO A 385 19.66 -25.55 -8.26
C PRO A 385 20.74 -26.63 -8.23
N PRO A 386 21.89 -26.41 -8.90
CA PRO A 386 23.02 -27.33 -8.84
C PRO A 386 23.48 -27.58 -7.40
N ALA A 387 23.79 -28.84 -7.06
CA ALA A 387 24.24 -29.21 -5.71
C ALA A 387 25.49 -28.43 -5.23
N ALA A 388 26.33 -27.97 -6.15
CA ALA A 388 27.51 -27.16 -5.85
C ALA A 388 27.19 -25.74 -5.33
N ASP A 389 25.96 -25.26 -5.51
CA ASP A 389 25.52 -23.95 -5.02
C ASP A 389 24.99 -23.97 -3.59
N PHE A 390 25.06 -25.13 -2.93
CA PHE A 390 24.70 -25.30 -1.54
C PHE A 390 25.96 -25.31 -0.68
N PRO A 391 26.27 -24.26 0.09
CA PRO A 391 27.42 -24.24 0.98
C PRO A 391 27.23 -25.16 2.20
N GLY A 392 26.03 -25.74 2.38
CA GLY A 392 25.67 -26.69 3.42
C GLY A 392 24.94 -26.05 4.60
N GLY A 393 23.93 -26.75 5.12
CA GLY A 393 23.16 -26.32 6.29
C GLY A 393 22.28 -25.08 6.07
N GLU A 394 21.63 -24.62 7.13
CA GLU A 394 20.88 -23.37 7.11
C GLU A 394 21.83 -22.15 7.16
N ILE A 395 21.52 -21.09 6.40
CA ILE A 395 22.23 -19.81 6.40
C ILE A 395 21.55 -18.84 7.38
N THR A 396 22.36 -18.21 8.24
CA THR A 396 21.90 -17.25 9.26
C THR A 396 22.54 -15.87 9.14
N ASP A 397 23.28 -15.62 8.05
CA ASP A 397 23.94 -14.34 7.80
C ASP A 397 22.90 -13.19 7.72
N PRO A 398 23.13 -12.08 8.44
CA PRO A 398 22.24 -10.91 8.38
C PRO A 398 22.30 -10.16 7.05
N THR A 399 23.31 -10.41 6.21
CA THR A 399 23.46 -9.85 4.88
C THR A 399 22.95 -10.82 3.81
N SER A 400 22.32 -10.30 2.77
CA SER A 400 21.86 -11.11 1.64
C SER A 400 23.02 -11.47 0.71
N TYR A 401 22.85 -12.48 -0.15
CA TYR A 401 23.81 -12.72 -1.22
C TYR A 401 23.15 -12.67 -2.62
N PRO A 402 23.68 -11.87 -3.55
CA PRO A 402 24.84 -10.98 -3.36
C PRO A 402 24.49 -9.78 -2.46
N SER A 403 25.47 -9.25 -1.72
CA SER A 403 25.26 -8.22 -0.68
C SER A 403 24.63 -6.93 -1.20
N LYS A 404 24.86 -6.58 -2.48
CA LYS A 404 24.19 -5.47 -3.16
C LYS A 404 22.66 -5.61 -3.22
N CYS A 405 22.14 -6.82 -3.08
CA CYS A 405 20.72 -7.14 -3.06
C CYS A 405 20.16 -7.29 -1.63
N SER A 406 20.68 -6.54 -0.66
CA SER A 406 20.22 -6.66 0.74
C SER A 406 18.80 -6.11 1.00
N TRP A 407 18.22 -5.40 0.04
CA TRP A 407 16.89 -4.82 0.14
C TRP A 407 15.89 -5.67 -0.64
N ALA A 408 14.73 -5.98 -0.04
CA ALA A 408 13.68 -6.77 -0.70
C ALA A 408 13.29 -6.16 -2.06
N ARG A 409 13.20 -4.83 -2.15
CA ARG A 409 12.88 -4.08 -3.37
C ARG A 409 13.86 -4.31 -4.51
N HIS A 410 15.15 -4.54 -4.23
CA HIS A 410 16.13 -4.85 -5.28
C HIS A 410 15.81 -6.16 -5.99
N TRP A 411 15.20 -7.12 -5.30
CA TRP A 411 14.75 -8.37 -5.90
C TRP A 411 13.37 -8.23 -6.55
N LEU A 412 12.41 -7.69 -5.79
CA LEU A 412 10.99 -7.71 -6.15
C LEU A 412 10.63 -6.71 -7.27
N TYR A 413 11.30 -5.57 -7.32
CA TYR A 413 11.20 -4.59 -8.42
C TYR A 413 12.36 -4.68 -9.40
N TYR A 414 13.36 -5.52 -9.11
CA TYR A 414 14.55 -5.70 -9.93
C TYR A 414 15.33 -4.40 -10.20
N TRP A 415 15.55 -3.59 -9.15
CA TRP A 415 16.27 -2.31 -9.25
C TRP A 415 17.80 -2.42 -9.38
N LYS A 416 18.35 -3.63 -9.27
CA LYS A 416 19.78 -3.88 -9.41
C LYS A 416 20.02 -5.15 -10.21
N THR A 417 20.94 -5.08 -11.16
CA THR A 417 21.28 -6.21 -12.03
C THR A 417 21.85 -7.35 -11.19
N GLY A 418 21.49 -8.59 -11.49
CA GLY A 418 21.90 -9.76 -10.71
C GLY A 418 21.05 -10.05 -9.47
N CYS A 419 20.09 -9.19 -9.10
CA CYS A 419 19.16 -9.46 -7.99
C CYS A 419 17.97 -10.32 -8.45
N THR A 420 18.26 -11.51 -8.98
CA THR A 420 17.26 -12.50 -9.41
C THR A 420 17.79 -13.90 -9.15
N SER A 421 16.95 -14.78 -8.59
CA SER A 421 17.39 -16.12 -8.20
C SER A 421 16.27 -17.16 -8.23
N LYS A 422 16.62 -18.44 -8.32
CA LYS A 422 15.66 -19.53 -8.06
C LYS A 422 15.26 -19.48 -6.58
N VAL A 423 14.05 -19.91 -6.27
CA VAL A 423 13.52 -19.81 -4.91
C VAL A 423 12.91 -21.11 -4.41
N ALA A 424 13.13 -21.39 -3.11
CA ALA A 424 12.53 -22.51 -2.40
C ALA A 424 11.22 -22.06 -1.73
N HIS A 425 10.10 -22.33 -2.39
CA HIS A 425 8.76 -22.05 -1.90
C HIS A 425 7.79 -23.12 -2.39
N TYR A 426 7.48 -24.12 -1.55
CA TYR A 426 6.60 -25.25 -1.89
C TYR A 426 7.01 -25.99 -3.18
N GLY A 427 8.32 -26.16 -3.33
CA GLY A 427 8.97 -26.51 -4.59
C GLY A 427 10.09 -25.52 -4.93
N TRP A 428 10.85 -25.83 -5.97
CA TRP A 428 11.79 -24.88 -6.56
C TRP A 428 11.10 -24.16 -7.70
N HIS A 429 11.23 -22.83 -7.74
CA HIS A 429 10.63 -22.01 -8.78
C HIS A 429 11.65 -21.05 -9.36
N SER A 430 11.53 -20.82 -10.67
CA SER A 430 12.28 -19.77 -11.36
C SER A 430 11.43 -18.49 -11.40
N PRO A 431 12.03 -17.31 -11.25
CA PRO A 431 11.29 -16.05 -11.22
C PRO A 431 10.88 -15.59 -12.61
N LYS A 432 9.72 -14.94 -12.68
CA LYS A 432 9.13 -14.37 -13.89
C LYS A 432 8.73 -12.90 -13.74
N TRP A 433 8.75 -12.16 -14.84
CA TRP A 433 8.08 -10.86 -14.92
C TRP A 433 6.55 -10.98 -14.81
N LYS A 434 5.98 -10.27 -13.85
CA LYS A 434 4.52 -10.14 -13.64
C LYS A 434 4.10 -8.69 -13.84
N LYS A 435 2.95 -8.48 -14.47
CA LYS A 435 2.42 -7.14 -14.75
C LYS A 435 1.22 -6.86 -13.87
N THR A 436 1.32 -5.81 -13.07
CA THR A 436 0.22 -5.31 -12.24
C THR A 436 -0.86 -4.63 -13.09
N PRO A 437 -2.07 -4.40 -12.56
CA PRO A 437 -3.13 -3.68 -13.28
C PRO A 437 -2.76 -2.27 -13.74
N THR A 438 -1.86 -1.56 -13.05
CA THR A 438 -1.34 -0.25 -13.53
C THR A 438 -0.35 -0.38 -14.68
N GLY A 439 0.01 -1.61 -15.06
CA GLY A 439 1.02 -1.92 -16.04
C GLY A 439 2.46 -1.95 -15.51
N TYR A 440 2.64 -1.70 -14.21
CA TYR A 440 3.93 -1.78 -13.54
C TYR A 440 4.42 -3.23 -13.47
N TRP A 441 5.72 -3.44 -13.66
CA TRP A 441 6.34 -4.77 -13.68
C TRP A 441 6.99 -5.12 -12.35
N VAL A 442 6.81 -6.36 -11.91
CA VAL A 442 7.43 -6.92 -10.70
C VAL A 442 8.00 -8.31 -11.00
N ARG A 443 8.87 -8.82 -10.11
CA ARG A 443 9.37 -10.20 -10.15
C ARG A 443 8.53 -11.08 -9.24
N GLY A 444 7.99 -12.16 -9.77
CA GLY A 444 7.21 -13.14 -9.02
C GLY A 444 7.45 -14.56 -9.49
N ILE A 445 6.82 -15.56 -8.87
CA ILE A 445 6.85 -16.96 -9.33
C ILE A 445 5.49 -17.43 -9.83
N ASN A 446 5.42 -18.58 -10.49
CA ASN A 446 4.16 -19.26 -10.79
C ASN A 446 4.03 -20.44 -9.80
N HIS A 447 3.21 -20.30 -8.78
CA HIS A 447 2.91 -21.38 -7.83
C HIS A 447 1.40 -21.54 -7.66
N ASP A 448 0.79 -20.74 -6.80
CA ASP A 448 -0.65 -20.81 -6.46
C ASP A 448 -1.25 -19.42 -6.14
N HIS A 449 -0.63 -18.37 -6.69
CA HIS A 449 -1.12 -17.00 -6.61
C HIS A 449 -1.30 -16.54 -5.16
N CYS A 450 -2.54 -16.37 -4.66
CA CYS A 450 -2.78 -15.86 -3.32
C CYS A 450 -3.01 -16.96 -2.24
N THR A 451 -2.76 -18.25 -2.54
CA THR A 451 -2.69 -19.51 -1.72
C THR A 451 -3.72 -19.73 -0.60
N THR A 452 -3.86 -18.75 0.29
CA THR A 452 -4.68 -18.76 1.50
C THR A 452 -5.57 -17.54 1.56
N ALA A 453 -5.84 -16.92 0.42
CA ALA A 453 -6.69 -15.78 0.22
C ALA A 453 -7.17 -15.75 -1.23
N PRO A 454 -8.29 -15.09 -1.53
CA PRO A 454 -8.77 -14.96 -2.91
C PRO A 454 -7.75 -14.31 -3.85
N ASP A 455 -7.64 -14.79 -5.08
CA ASP A 455 -6.80 -14.17 -6.10
C ASP A 455 -7.34 -12.82 -6.58
N LYS A 456 -8.67 -12.75 -6.67
CA LYS A 456 -9.40 -11.56 -7.13
C LYS A 456 -10.48 -11.14 -6.14
N PRO A 457 -10.13 -10.65 -4.93
CA PRO A 457 -11.12 -10.24 -3.95
C PRO A 457 -12.02 -9.15 -4.54
N LEU A 458 -13.34 -9.41 -4.57
CA LEU A 458 -14.33 -8.52 -5.19
C LEU A 458 -14.03 -8.13 -6.65
N GLY A 459 -13.21 -8.90 -7.38
CA GLY A 459 -12.81 -8.59 -8.76
C GLY A 459 -11.59 -7.67 -8.92
N TYR A 460 -10.87 -7.33 -7.83
CA TYR A 460 -9.58 -6.63 -7.92
C TYR A 460 -8.45 -7.64 -8.12
N ASN A 461 -7.63 -7.51 -9.17
CA ASN A 461 -6.60 -8.49 -9.49
C ASN A 461 -5.35 -8.34 -8.61
N PHE A 462 -5.23 -9.19 -7.58
CA PHE A 462 -4.11 -9.17 -6.64
C PHE A 462 -2.99 -10.16 -7.02
N ILE A 463 -3.25 -11.06 -7.97
CA ILE A 463 -2.33 -12.11 -8.43
C ILE A 463 -0.89 -11.62 -8.63
N PRO A 464 -0.60 -10.53 -9.38
CA PRO A 464 0.79 -10.13 -9.64
C PRO A 464 1.55 -9.74 -8.36
N ALA A 465 0.83 -9.23 -7.35
CA ALA A 465 1.42 -8.87 -6.06
C ALA A 465 1.64 -10.12 -5.19
N CYS A 466 0.70 -11.07 -5.20
CA CYS A 466 0.86 -12.34 -4.47
C CYS A 466 2.01 -13.17 -5.06
N ASP A 467 2.07 -13.33 -6.39
CA ASP A 467 3.19 -14.01 -7.07
C ASP A 467 4.56 -13.38 -6.72
N MET A 468 4.61 -12.06 -6.55
CA MET A 468 5.80 -11.32 -6.11
C MET A 468 6.13 -11.56 -4.63
N HIS A 469 5.11 -11.67 -3.78
CA HIS A 469 5.26 -11.97 -2.36
C HIS A 469 5.86 -13.37 -2.16
N ASP A 470 5.35 -14.38 -2.87
CA ASP A 470 5.86 -15.74 -2.84
C ASP A 470 7.32 -15.80 -3.27
N TYR A 471 7.68 -15.05 -4.31
CA TYR A 471 9.07 -14.92 -4.74
C TYR A 471 9.95 -14.36 -3.61
N GLY A 472 9.52 -13.31 -2.94
CA GLY A 472 10.23 -12.74 -1.78
C GLY A 472 10.37 -13.73 -0.62
N TYR A 473 9.30 -14.46 -0.31
CA TYR A 473 9.32 -15.50 0.72
C TYR A 473 10.21 -16.68 0.34
N GLY A 474 10.24 -17.08 -0.92
CA GLY A 474 11.13 -18.11 -1.41
C GLY A 474 12.60 -17.69 -1.41
N LEU A 475 12.92 -16.42 -1.66
CA LEU A 475 14.28 -15.88 -1.49
C LEU A 475 14.77 -15.96 -0.04
N ILE A 476 13.87 -15.74 0.93
CA ILE A 476 14.14 -15.99 2.35
C ILE A 476 14.22 -17.50 2.60
N GLY A 477 13.37 -18.27 1.93
CA GLY A 477 13.30 -19.73 1.94
C GLY A 477 14.64 -20.40 1.61
N ASN A 478 15.37 -19.84 0.65
CA ASN A 478 16.72 -20.26 0.27
C ASN A 478 17.69 -20.33 1.45
N THR A 479 17.51 -19.48 2.47
CA THR A 479 18.34 -19.53 3.69
C THR A 479 18.13 -20.82 4.49
N TYR A 480 16.93 -21.40 4.47
CA TYR A 480 16.64 -22.67 5.16
C TYR A 480 17.11 -23.88 4.35
N LYS A 481 17.28 -23.72 3.04
CA LYS A 481 17.86 -24.74 2.17
C LYS A 481 19.38 -24.69 2.08
N GLY A 482 19.98 -23.59 2.53
CA GLY A 482 21.39 -23.34 2.29
C GLY A 482 21.67 -23.12 0.82
N TYR A 483 20.84 -22.39 0.09
CA TYR A 483 21.16 -22.01 -1.27
C TYR A 483 21.89 -20.67 -1.26
N LYS A 484 23.03 -20.57 -1.96
CA LYS A 484 23.94 -19.44 -1.83
C LYS A 484 23.37 -18.08 -2.24
N TYR A 485 22.31 -18.05 -3.06
CA TYR A 485 21.62 -16.82 -3.46
C TYR A 485 20.33 -16.66 -2.65
N TYR A 486 20.25 -15.63 -1.83
CA TYR A 486 19.16 -15.48 -0.86
C TYR A 486 18.95 -14.02 -0.43
N LEU A 487 17.73 -13.75 0.02
CA LEU A 487 17.41 -12.57 0.82
C LEU A 487 17.53 -12.93 2.31
N SER A 488 18.18 -12.10 3.11
CA SER A 488 18.43 -12.42 4.53
C SER A 488 17.13 -12.72 5.29
N ARG A 489 17.24 -13.65 6.25
CA ARG A 489 16.12 -14.24 7.00
C ARG A 489 15.29 -13.23 7.79
N ASN A 490 15.88 -12.10 8.18
CA ASN A 490 15.22 -11.04 8.92
C ASN A 490 14.40 -10.08 8.04
N LYS A 491 14.40 -10.24 6.71
CA LYS A 491 13.73 -9.33 5.77
C LYS A 491 12.27 -9.69 5.48
N GLY A 492 11.64 -10.56 6.27
CA GLY A 492 10.23 -10.94 6.09
C GLY A 492 9.27 -9.75 6.12
N LEU A 493 9.43 -8.84 7.09
CA LEU A 493 8.63 -7.61 7.15
C LEU A 493 8.86 -6.68 5.94
N ALA A 494 10.10 -6.63 5.42
CA ALA A 494 10.41 -5.85 4.23
C ALA A 494 9.72 -6.42 2.98
N VAL A 495 9.66 -7.75 2.84
CA VAL A 495 8.90 -8.41 1.77
C VAL A 495 7.40 -8.08 1.88
N ASP A 496 6.83 -8.16 3.09
CA ASP A 496 5.42 -7.81 3.32
C ASP A 496 5.12 -6.34 3.03
N ALA A 497 6.04 -5.42 3.36
CA ALA A 497 5.89 -4.00 3.08
C ALA A 497 5.94 -3.67 1.58
N VAL A 498 6.75 -4.41 0.81
CA VAL A 498 6.78 -4.30 -0.66
C VAL A 498 5.51 -4.90 -1.27
N PHE A 499 5.04 -6.04 -0.77
CA PHE A 499 3.75 -6.61 -1.15
C PHE A 499 2.61 -5.61 -0.96
N TYR A 500 2.53 -4.99 0.22
CA TYR A 500 1.58 -3.93 0.49
C TYR A 500 1.71 -2.75 -0.48
N SER A 501 2.93 -2.25 -0.68
CA SER A 501 3.19 -1.11 -1.58
C SER A 501 2.74 -1.42 -3.01
N THR A 502 2.98 -2.65 -3.49
CA THR A 502 2.55 -3.09 -4.81
C THR A 502 1.01 -3.15 -4.91
N LEU A 503 0.34 -3.74 -3.92
CA LEU A 503 -1.12 -3.74 -3.87
C LEU A 503 -1.70 -2.32 -3.86
N TYR A 504 -1.21 -1.48 -2.94
CA TYR A 504 -1.77 -0.16 -2.71
C TYR A 504 -1.51 0.81 -3.87
N TRP A 505 -0.27 0.89 -4.35
CA TRP A 505 0.15 1.90 -5.33
C TRP A 505 0.16 1.41 -6.77
N LYS A 506 0.49 0.13 -6.99
CA LYS A 506 0.68 -0.45 -8.33
C LYS A 506 -0.49 -1.33 -8.79
N THR A 507 -1.42 -1.66 -7.90
CA THR A 507 -2.66 -2.38 -8.24
C THR A 507 -3.87 -1.48 -8.08
N CYS A 508 -4.12 -0.97 -6.88
CA CYS A 508 -5.37 -0.26 -6.59
C CYS A 508 -5.55 1.05 -7.36
N SER A 509 -4.46 1.72 -7.73
CA SER A 509 -4.52 2.94 -8.55
C SER A 509 -5.18 2.71 -9.92
N ALA A 510 -5.17 1.48 -10.45
CA ALA A 510 -5.75 1.14 -11.75
C ALA A 510 -7.28 1.14 -11.78
N TYR A 511 -7.93 1.04 -10.62
CA TYR A 511 -9.36 0.82 -10.53
C TYR A 511 -10.13 2.11 -10.29
N PHE A 512 -11.40 2.10 -10.71
CA PHE A 512 -12.30 3.22 -10.48
C PHE A 512 -12.56 3.42 -8.99
N TRP A 513 -12.85 2.33 -8.26
CA TRP A 513 -13.08 2.33 -6.80
C TRP A 513 -11.81 1.98 -6.03
N LYS A 514 -11.00 2.99 -5.72
CA LYS A 514 -9.66 2.82 -5.14
C LYS A 514 -9.69 2.59 -3.63
N SER A 515 -10.57 3.25 -2.89
CA SER A 515 -10.66 3.15 -1.42
C SER A 515 -11.00 1.72 -0.98
N THR A 516 -11.90 1.05 -1.68
CA THR A 516 -12.26 -0.35 -1.40
C THR A 516 -11.08 -1.28 -1.68
N CYS A 517 -10.41 -1.14 -2.83
CA CYS A 517 -9.21 -1.90 -3.15
C CYS A 517 -8.10 -1.71 -2.11
N ARG A 518 -7.82 -0.46 -1.72
CA ARG A 518 -6.81 -0.13 -0.69
C ARG A 518 -7.16 -0.74 0.66
N SER A 519 -8.44 -0.76 1.01
CA SER A 519 -8.92 -1.42 2.23
C SER A 519 -8.70 -2.93 2.20
N LEU A 520 -8.92 -3.58 1.04
CA LEU A 520 -8.57 -4.99 0.84
C LEU A 520 -7.06 -5.22 0.92
N ALA A 521 -6.24 -4.35 0.32
CA ALA A 521 -4.78 -4.44 0.41
C ALA A 521 -4.29 -4.44 1.87
N ASN A 522 -4.93 -3.64 2.75
CA ASN A 522 -4.66 -3.67 4.19
C ASN A 522 -5.01 -5.02 4.83
N THR A 523 -6.14 -5.64 4.46
CA THR A 523 -6.52 -6.98 4.95
C THR A 523 -5.49 -8.03 4.54
N TYR A 524 -5.03 -8.03 3.29
CA TYR A 524 -4.01 -8.97 2.80
C TYR A 524 -2.67 -8.78 3.53
N TYR A 525 -2.23 -7.53 3.67
CA TYR A 525 -1.02 -7.22 4.44
C TYR A 525 -1.11 -7.66 5.89
N ALA A 526 -2.26 -7.45 6.55
CA ALA A 526 -2.49 -7.90 7.91
C ALA A 526 -2.41 -9.44 8.01
N ALA A 527 -3.02 -10.16 7.06
CA ALA A 527 -3.01 -11.62 7.01
C ALA A 527 -1.58 -12.17 6.89
N VAL A 528 -0.79 -11.71 5.91
CA VAL A 528 0.60 -12.19 5.75
C VAL A 528 1.49 -11.80 6.93
N THR A 529 1.21 -10.65 7.57
CA THR A 529 1.95 -10.23 8.76
C THR A 529 1.71 -11.16 9.94
N VAL A 530 0.50 -11.67 10.11
CA VAL A 530 0.15 -12.58 11.21
C VAL A 530 0.56 -14.02 10.88
N PHE A 531 0.19 -14.51 9.70
CA PHE A 531 0.24 -15.94 9.35
C PHE A 531 1.36 -16.33 8.39
N GLY A 532 1.92 -15.38 7.62
CA GLY A 532 2.91 -15.67 6.59
C GLY A 532 4.25 -16.14 7.15
N ARG A 533 4.77 -17.26 6.64
CA ARG A 533 6.04 -17.87 7.09
C ARG A 533 6.84 -18.43 5.93
N ALA A 534 7.92 -17.75 5.56
CA ALA A 534 8.86 -18.22 4.51
C ALA A 534 9.44 -19.62 4.79
N LYS A 535 9.65 -19.97 6.08
CA LYS A 535 10.16 -21.28 6.48
C LYS A 535 9.23 -22.44 6.08
N ASN A 536 7.91 -22.23 6.09
CA ASN A 536 6.95 -23.28 5.77
C ASN A 536 7.09 -23.70 4.30
N GLY A 537 7.12 -22.72 3.40
CA GLY A 537 7.37 -22.96 1.97
C GLY A 537 8.72 -23.63 1.74
N ALA A 538 9.77 -23.19 2.42
CA ALA A 538 11.06 -23.86 2.32
C ALA A 538 11.01 -25.30 2.82
N ASN A 539 10.40 -25.61 3.97
CA ASN A 539 10.31 -26.99 4.47
C ASN A 539 9.56 -27.93 3.52
N ALA A 540 8.62 -27.40 2.74
CA ALA A 540 7.84 -28.15 1.75
C ALA A 540 8.54 -28.31 0.38
N THR A 541 9.61 -27.54 0.11
CA THR A 541 10.52 -27.73 -1.04
C THR A 541 11.50 -28.87 -0.79
#